data_AF-A0A6N8IMK2-F1
#
_entry.id   AF-A0A6N8IMK2-F1
#
_cell.length_a   1.000
_cell.length_b   1.000
_cell.length_c   1.000
_cell.angle_alpha   90.00
_cell.angle_beta   90.00
_cell.angle_gamma   90.00
#
_symmetry.space_group_name_H-M   'P 1'
#
loop_
_entity.id
_entity.type
_entity.pdbx_description
1 polymer ?
#
loop_
_entity_poly.entity_id
_entity_poly.type
_entity_poly.pdbx_seq_one_letter_code
_entity_poly.pdbx_strand_id
1 'polypeptide(L)'
;MRKTLFLFHAQASRFMRSTSGQFKENLATFLRFLEEEPMICEYVNGCLDISTMSEADAESMVDRARQSAWSPFEVVGGTTEDEVARILFILRDMRRRGIDGADLFFYRYGHGSRKYDVMVGNFLKEVAFLLIEHIENHLKMKGIEMGLDQKGQQIVTVEGSSDVQIVAASGSASITGNQSFVSSNPEIENEIAALREIAMSLAEEDKGMVLYNVQVLEEQAKSGHPVKAAVATALGAIKKVGSACASSAQVLALVDRIEEFFSPFF
;
A
#
# COMPACT_ATOMS: atom_id res chain seq x y z
N MET A 1 4.87 11.31 1.42
CA MET A 1 5.70 11.28 0.19
C MET A 1 4.97 11.72 -1.07
N ARG A 2 3.93 11.03 -1.59
CA ARG A 2 3.23 11.46 -2.84
C ARG A 2 2.78 12.93 -2.83
N LYS A 3 2.23 13.40 -1.70
CA LYS A 3 1.87 14.81 -1.48
C LYS A 3 3.10 15.73 -1.55
N THR A 4 4.18 15.41 -0.84
CA THR A 4 5.43 16.19 -0.83
C THR A 4 6.03 16.31 -2.24
N LEU A 5 6.12 15.20 -2.98
CA LEU A 5 6.63 15.20 -4.36
C LEU A 5 5.75 16.08 -5.27
N PHE A 6 4.42 15.94 -5.17
CA PHE A 6 3.48 16.79 -5.90
C PHE A 6 3.66 18.29 -5.59
N LEU A 7 3.74 18.66 -4.31
CA LEU A 7 3.93 20.04 -3.88
C LEU A 7 5.28 20.59 -4.35
N PHE A 8 6.34 19.77 -4.23
CA PHE A 8 7.66 20.13 -4.73
C PHE A 8 7.64 20.42 -6.23
N HIS A 9 7.06 19.54 -7.05
CA HIS A 9 6.92 19.78 -8.48
C HIS A 9 6.12 21.05 -8.79
N ALA A 10 5.05 21.33 -8.04
CA ALA A 10 4.26 22.54 -8.22
C ALA A 10 5.09 23.80 -7.95
N GLN A 11 5.86 23.84 -6.86
CA GLN A 11 6.70 24.99 -6.51
C GLN A 11 7.91 25.12 -7.44
N ALA A 12 8.59 24.02 -7.76
CA ALA A 12 9.70 23.98 -8.72
C ALA A 12 9.23 24.46 -10.10
N SER A 13 8.09 23.98 -10.57
CA SER A 13 7.51 24.41 -11.86
C SER A 13 7.15 25.90 -11.87
N ARG A 14 6.62 26.44 -10.76
CA ARG A 14 6.36 27.86 -10.62
C ARG A 14 7.65 28.67 -10.69
N PHE A 15 8.69 28.24 -9.96
CA PHE A 15 9.98 28.92 -9.95
C PHE A 15 10.67 28.89 -11.32
N MET A 16 10.70 27.73 -11.98
CA MET A 16 11.29 27.55 -13.32
C MET A 16 10.61 28.36 -14.42
N ARG A 17 9.34 28.73 -14.26
CA ARG A 17 8.58 29.56 -15.20
C ARG A 17 8.59 31.05 -14.85
N SER A 18 9.47 31.48 -13.94
CA SER A 18 9.55 32.89 -13.56
C SER A 18 9.95 33.76 -14.73
N THR A 19 9.19 34.82 -14.96
CA THR A 19 9.64 35.95 -15.78
C THR A 19 10.63 36.79 -14.98
N SER A 20 11.32 37.71 -15.66
CA SER A 20 12.24 38.64 -15.04
C SER A 20 11.59 39.46 -13.92
N GLY A 21 10.36 39.93 -14.13
CA GLY A 21 9.60 40.68 -13.12
C GLY A 21 9.10 39.84 -11.95
N GLN A 22 8.97 38.51 -12.10
CA GLN A 22 8.45 37.61 -11.06
C GLN A 22 9.56 36.83 -10.32
N PHE A 23 10.79 36.86 -10.84
CA PHE A 23 11.91 36.07 -10.34
C PHE A 23 12.10 36.19 -8.83
N LYS A 24 12.18 37.42 -8.32
CA LYS A 24 12.42 37.69 -6.90
C LYS A 24 11.36 37.08 -5.98
N GLU A 25 10.09 37.26 -6.30
CA GLU A 25 8.97 36.74 -5.48
C GLU A 25 8.86 35.22 -5.56
N ASN A 26 9.06 34.65 -6.75
CA ASN A 26 9.02 33.21 -6.94
C ASN A 26 10.23 32.52 -6.30
N LEU A 27 11.42 33.13 -6.33
CA LEU A 27 12.60 32.67 -5.60
C LEU A 27 12.33 32.62 -4.09
N ALA A 28 11.80 33.71 -3.52
CA ALA A 28 11.48 33.77 -2.10
C ALA A 28 10.45 32.70 -1.71
N THR A 29 9.42 32.51 -2.54
CA THR A 29 8.39 31.49 -2.33
C THR A 29 8.97 30.08 -2.40
N PHE A 30 9.84 29.80 -3.38
CA PHE A 30 10.48 28.51 -3.55
C PHE A 30 11.40 28.17 -2.37
N LEU A 31 12.30 29.08 -1.98
CA LEU A 31 13.20 28.87 -0.85
C LEU A 31 12.46 28.66 0.46
N ARG A 32 11.39 29.44 0.71
CA ARG A 32 10.54 29.24 1.89
C ARG A 32 9.91 27.85 1.91
N PHE A 33 9.44 27.34 0.76
CA PHE A 33 8.92 25.99 0.67
C PHE A 33 9.98 24.92 1.02
N LEU A 34 11.22 25.09 0.56
CA LEU A 34 12.31 24.17 0.92
C LEU A 34 12.61 24.19 2.43
N GLU A 35 12.47 25.36 3.07
CA GLU A 35 12.68 25.55 4.51
C GLU A 35 11.50 24.98 5.36
N GLU A 36 10.28 25.03 4.84
CA GLU A 36 9.05 24.63 5.57
C GLU A 36 8.68 23.14 5.40
N GLU A 37 8.99 22.51 4.26
CA GLU A 37 8.64 21.10 4.02
C GLU A 37 9.66 20.17 4.71
N PRO A 38 9.28 19.40 5.75
CA PRO A 38 10.26 18.77 6.66
C PRO A 38 11.25 17.82 5.99
N MET A 39 10.80 16.96 5.07
CA MET A 39 11.68 16.00 4.39
C MET A 39 12.68 16.68 3.45
N ILE A 40 12.29 17.81 2.86
CA ILE A 40 13.16 18.59 1.98
C ILE A 40 14.15 19.39 2.84
N CYS A 41 13.66 20.05 3.89
CA CYS A 41 14.46 20.82 4.83
C CYS A 41 15.55 19.96 5.47
N GLU A 42 15.22 18.74 5.90
CA GLU A 42 16.16 17.74 6.42
C GLU A 42 17.26 17.43 5.39
N TYR A 43 16.89 17.09 4.15
CA TYR A 43 17.85 16.78 3.09
C TYR A 43 18.78 17.94 2.78
N VAL A 44 18.23 19.14 2.54
CA VAL A 44 19.04 20.30 2.16
C VAL A 44 19.97 20.72 3.29
N ASN A 45 19.53 20.68 4.56
CA ASN A 45 20.40 20.99 5.69
C ASN A 45 21.51 19.94 5.83
N GLY A 46 21.20 18.66 5.62
CA GLY A 46 22.22 17.61 5.57
C GLY A 46 23.30 17.87 4.52
N CYS A 47 22.91 18.34 3.32
CA CYS A 47 23.87 18.74 2.29
C CYS A 47 24.72 19.94 2.70
N LEU A 48 24.11 20.95 3.35
CA LEU A 48 24.81 22.14 3.81
C LEU A 48 25.82 21.83 4.93
N ASP A 49 25.48 20.91 5.84
CA ASP A 49 26.32 20.55 6.99
C ASP A 49 27.60 19.81 6.59
N ILE A 50 27.55 19.05 5.48
CA ILE A 50 28.70 18.26 5.00
C ILE A 50 29.45 18.92 3.86
N SER A 51 28.94 20.02 3.29
CA SER A 51 29.57 20.68 2.16
C SER A 51 30.88 21.37 2.56
N THR A 52 31.80 21.38 1.61
CA THR A 52 33.05 22.14 1.73
C THR A 52 32.88 23.64 1.43
N MET A 53 31.71 24.06 0.94
CA MET A 53 31.42 25.45 0.62
C MET A 53 30.81 26.18 1.83
N SER A 54 31.21 27.44 2.03
CA SER A 54 30.59 28.36 3.00
C SER A 54 29.66 29.40 2.35
N GLU A 55 28.82 30.04 3.16
CA GLU A 55 28.03 31.20 2.73
C GLU A 55 28.90 32.32 2.14
N ALA A 56 30.07 32.56 2.71
CA ALA A 56 31.00 33.61 2.25
C ALA A 56 31.56 33.33 0.84
N ASP A 57 31.73 32.05 0.49
CA ASP A 57 32.17 31.66 -0.86
C ASP A 57 31.08 31.98 -1.88
N ALA A 58 29.82 31.69 -1.56
CA ALA A 58 28.68 32.00 -2.41
C ALA A 58 28.46 33.51 -2.55
N GLU A 59 28.57 34.28 -1.46
CA GLU A 59 28.55 35.74 -1.52
C GLU A 59 29.61 36.29 -2.48
N SER A 60 30.83 35.76 -2.38
CA SER A 60 31.94 36.12 -3.27
C SER A 60 31.65 35.77 -4.73
N MET A 61 30.98 34.64 -5.00
CA MET A 61 30.54 34.27 -6.36
C MET A 61 29.50 35.25 -6.91
N VAL A 62 28.51 35.63 -6.09
CA VAL A 62 27.49 36.61 -6.47
C VAL A 62 28.13 37.97 -6.72
N ASP A 63 29.09 38.40 -5.91
CA ASP A 63 29.82 39.66 -6.14
C ASP A 63 30.60 39.64 -7.45
N ARG A 64 31.34 38.56 -7.75
CA ARG A 64 32.04 38.41 -9.04
C ARG A 64 31.06 38.44 -10.22
N ALA A 65 29.92 37.75 -10.09
CA ALA A 65 28.89 37.75 -11.12
C ALA A 65 28.32 39.16 -11.35
N ARG A 66 28.06 39.93 -10.29
CA ARG A 66 27.52 41.30 -10.42
C ARG A 66 28.52 42.29 -10.99
N GLN A 67 29.82 42.07 -10.79
CA GLN A 67 30.89 42.89 -11.37
C GLN A 67 31.10 42.63 -12.87
N SER A 68 30.66 41.48 -13.39
CA SER A 68 30.86 41.10 -14.80
C SER A 68 29.66 40.38 -15.38
N ALA A 69 29.05 40.99 -16.41
CA ALA A 69 27.95 40.43 -17.20
C ALA A 69 28.25 39.06 -17.85
N TRP A 70 29.50 38.57 -17.77
CA TRP A 70 29.98 37.36 -18.43
C TRP A 70 30.47 36.28 -17.48
N SER A 71 30.53 36.54 -16.16
CA SER A 71 30.99 35.55 -15.19
C SER A 71 29.86 34.55 -14.90
N PRO A 72 30.02 33.25 -15.21
CA PRO A 72 29.04 32.23 -14.85
C PRO A 72 29.13 31.90 -13.36
N PHE A 73 28.05 31.33 -12.81
CA PHE A 73 28.12 30.62 -11.54
C PHE A 73 28.71 29.21 -11.76
N GLU A 74 29.74 28.88 -10.99
CA GLU A 74 30.39 27.57 -10.99
C GLU A 74 29.64 26.62 -10.04
N VAL A 75 28.56 26.03 -10.53
CA VAL A 75 27.63 25.21 -9.72
C VAL A 75 27.77 23.70 -9.90
N VAL A 76 28.60 23.25 -10.85
CA VAL A 76 28.82 21.83 -11.16
C VAL A 76 30.19 21.38 -10.63
N GLY A 77 30.24 20.16 -10.08
CA GLY A 77 31.45 19.48 -9.66
C GLY A 77 31.51 19.18 -8.16
N GLY A 78 32.40 18.26 -7.79
CA GLY A 78 32.48 17.73 -6.43
C GLY A 78 31.47 16.61 -6.21
N THR A 79 30.72 16.66 -5.12
CA THR A 79 29.63 15.75 -4.77
C THR A 79 28.27 16.34 -5.12
N THR A 80 27.23 15.51 -5.21
CA THR A 80 25.84 16.00 -5.35
C THR A 80 25.47 16.96 -4.23
N GLU A 81 25.90 16.67 -3.01
CA GLU A 81 25.65 17.49 -1.83
C GLU A 81 26.35 18.85 -1.91
N ASP A 82 27.58 18.90 -2.45
CA ASP A 82 28.26 20.17 -2.72
C ASP A 82 27.54 21.00 -3.79
N GLU A 83 27.00 20.38 -4.84
CA GLU A 83 26.21 21.09 -5.86
C GLU A 83 24.92 21.67 -5.28
N VAL A 84 24.20 20.88 -4.46
CA VAL A 84 23.01 21.35 -3.72
C VAL A 84 23.35 22.53 -2.83
N ALA A 85 24.41 22.42 -2.02
CA ALA A 85 24.84 23.47 -1.11
C ALA A 85 25.23 24.75 -1.86
N ARG A 86 26.03 24.63 -2.94
CA ARG A 86 26.44 25.76 -3.80
C ARG A 86 25.25 26.53 -4.32
N ILE A 87 24.31 25.84 -4.95
CA ILE A 87 23.15 26.48 -5.56
C ILE A 87 22.27 27.11 -4.47
N LEU A 88 22.05 26.43 -3.36
CA LEU A 88 21.25 26.97 -2.25
C LEU A 88 21.86 28.22 -1.64
N PHE A 89 23.17 28.24 -1.38
CA PHE A 89 23.83 29.44 -0.84
C PHE A 89 23.73 30.61 -1.83
N ILE A 90 23.96 30.38 -3.13
CA ILE A 90 23.78 31.41 -4.17
C ILE A 90 22.34 31.94 -4.16
N LEU A 91 21.34 31.06 -4.22
CA LEU A 91 19.93 31.44 -4.26
C LEU A 91 19.48 32.16 -2.97
N ARG A 92 19.97 31.73 -1.80
CA ARG A 92 19.71 32.41 -0.51
C ARG A 92 20.33 33.80 -0.47
N ASP A 93 21.56 33.94 -0.97
CA ASP A 93 22.22 35.24 -1.06
C ASP A 93 21.47 36.19 -2.02
N MET A 94 21.02 35.67 -3.17
CA MET A 94 20.16 36.43 -4.09
C MET A 94 18.87 36.91 -3.42
N ARG A 95 18.18 36.03 -2.66
CA ARG A 95 17.00 36.40 -1.87
C ARG A 95 17.32 37.50 -0.86
N ARG A 96 18.42 37.34 -0.11
CA ARG A 96 18.85 38.27 0.95
C ARG A 96 19.15 39.67 0.40
N ARG A 97 19.83 39.73 -0.75
CA ARG A 97 20.18 40.98 -1.44
C ARG A 97 19.01 41.57 -2.23
N GLY A 98 17.90 40.83 -2.35
CA GLY A 98 16.73 41.24 -3.09
C GLY A 98 16.95 41.34 -4.60
N ILE A 99 17.87 40.53 -5.14
CA ILE A 99 18.21 40.42 -6.56
C ILE A 99 16.95 40.12 -7.38
N ASP A 100 16.78 40.85 -8.47
CA ASP A 100 15.65 40.70 -9.38
C ASP A 100 16.11 40.30 -10.79
N GLY A 101 15.17 40.02 -11.69
CA GLY A 101 15.49 39.53 -13.02
C GLY A 101 16.14 40.54 -13.96
N ALA A 102 16.48 41.75 -13.49
CA ALA A 102 17.20 42.77 -14.24
C ALA A 102 18.68 42.90 -13.82
N ASP A 103 19.15 42.14 -12.82
CA ASP A 103 20.56 42.18 -12.41
C ASP A 103 21.53 41.78 -13.55
N LEU A 104 22.71 42.40 -13.57
CA LEU A 104 23.66 42.37 -14.70
C LEU A 104 24.14 40.96 -15.07
N PHE A 105 24.32 40.05 -14.10
CA PHE A 105 24.87 38.73 -14.38
C PHE A 105 23.92 37.86 -15.23
N PHE A 106 22.62 38.18 -15.29
CA PHE A 106 21.68 37.46 -16.15
C PHE A 106 22.06 37.54 -17.63
N TYR A 107 22.77 38.59 -18.05
CA TYR A 107 23.25 38.74 -19.44
C TYR A 107 24.10 37.55 -19.92
N ARG A 108 24.88 36.92 -19.03
CA ARG A 108 25.67 35.71 -19.34
C ARG A 108 24.80 34.56 -19.81
N TYR A 109 23.55 34.53 -19.38
CA TYR A 109 22.57 33.49 -19.72
C TYR A 109 21.69 33.89 -20.92
N GLY A 110 21.95 35.04 -21.55
CA GLY A 110 21.16 35.51 -22.68
C GLY A 110 21.32 34.67 -23.95
N HIS A 111 22.46 33.98 -24.14
CA HIS A 111 22.77 33.20 -25.36
C HIS A 111 22.46 33.97 -26.66
N GLY A 112 22.85 35.25 -26.70
CA GLY A 112 22.58 36.17 -27.82
C GLY A 112 21.23 36.88 -27.77
N SER A 113 20.33 36.51 -26.86
CA SER A 113 19.07 37.24 -26.60
C SER A 113 19.31 38.48 -25.72
N ARG A 114 18.54 39.54 -26.00
CA ARG A 114 18.44 40.75 -25.16
C ARG A 114 17.19 40.80 -24.28
N LYS A 115 16.37 39.74 -24.29
CA LYS A 115 15.14 39.67 -23.49
C LYS A 115 15.45 39.15 -22.10
N TYR A 116 15.16 39.94 -21.06
CA TYR A 116 15.39 39.56 -19.65
C TYR A 116 14.71 38.24 -19.27
N ASP A 117 13.49 37.98 -19.75
CA ASP A 117 12.80 36.71 -19.48
C ASP A 117 13.54 35.49 -20.03
N VAL A 118 14.22 35.65 -21.18
CA VAL A 118 15.04 34.57 -21.77
C VAL A 118 16.30 34.36 -20.92
N MET A 119 16.94 35.45 -20.49
CA MET A 119 18.13 35.40 -19.63
C MET A 119 17.84 34.70 -18.30
N VAL A 120 16.77 35.12 -17.61
CA VAL A 120 16.32 34.51 -16.36
C VAL A 120 15.92 33.06 -16.56
N GLY A 121 15.17 32.76 -17.62
CA GLY A 121 14.78 31.38 -17.95
C GLY A 121 15.97 30.46 -18.19
N ASN A 122 17.03 30.96 -18.83
CA ASN A 122 18.25 30.18 -19.07
C ASN A 122 19.10 30.03 -17.80
N PHE A 123 19.22 31.07 -16.98
CA PHE A 123 19.81 30.94 -15.64
C PHE A 123 19.11 29.86 -14.83
N LEU A 124 17.78 29.86 -14.80
CA LEU A 124 17.00 28.85 -14.08
C LEU A 124 17.28 27.44 -14.61
N LYS A 125 17.41 27.26 -15.92
CA LYS A 125 17.75 25.97 -16.54
C LYS A 125 19.18 25.50 -16.26
N GLU A 126 20.14 26.42 -16.23
CA GLU A 126 21.56 26.10 -16.05
C GLU A 126 21.96 25.98 -14.57
N VAL A 127 21.23 26.63 -13.67
CA VAL A 127 21.58 26.71 -12.24
C VAL A 127 20.51 26.08 -11.37
N ALA A 128 19.29 26.62 -11.37
CA ALA A 128 18.24 26.18 -10.44
C ALA A 128 17.72 24.76 -10.74
N PHE A 129 17.73 24.34 -12.01
CA PHE A 129 17.27 23.02 -12.41
C PHE A 129 18.10 21.89 -11.78
N LEU A 130 19.40 22.09 -11.62
CA LEU A 130 20.29 21.09 -11.00
C LEU A 130 19.91 20.84 -9.54
N LEU A 131 19.64 21.90 -8.78
CA LEU A 131 19.11 21.79 -7.42
C LEU A 131 17.76 21.05 -7.39
N ILE A 132 16.87 21.38 -8.33
CA ILE A 132 15.54 20.76 -8.42
C ILE A 132 15.67 19.25 -8.69
N GLU A 133 16.55 18.86 -9.61
CA GLU A 133 16.80 17.48 -9.98
C GLU A 133 17.35 16.67 -8.80
N HIS A 134 18.32 17.21 -8.06
CA HIS A 134 18.89 16.55 -6.89
C HIS A 134 17.86 16.32 -5.78
N ILE A 135 17.05 17.33 -5.46
CA ILE A 135 15.96 17.19 -4.49
C ILE A 135 14.91 16.18 -4.98
N GLU A 136 14.54 16.24 -6.26
CA GLU A 136 13.58 15.30 -6.85
C GLU A 136 14.07 13.85 -6.74
N ASN A 137 15.34 13.61 -7.06
CA ASN A 137 15.96 12.29 -6.99
C ASN A 137 16.01 11.80 -5.54
N HIS A 138 16.38 12.64 -4.58
CA HIS A 138 16.33 12.30 -3.16
C HIS A 138 14.92 11.89 -2.73
N LEU A 139 13.92 12.69 -3.08
CA LEU A 139 12.51 12.42 -2.76
C LEU A 139 12.00 11.12 -3.39
N LYS A 140 12.42 10.81 -4.63
CA LYS A 140 12.10 9.54 -5.31
C LYS A 140 12.73 8.35 -4.59
N MET A 141 14.03 8.44 -4.26
CA MET A 141 14.75 7.39 -3.55
C MET A 141 14.12 7.11 -2.18
N LYS A 142 13.82 8.16 -1.40
CA LYS A 142 13.10 8.03 -0.12
C LYS A 142 11.71 7.41 -0.30
N GLY A 143 11.02 7.73 -1.40
CA GLY A 143 9.76 7.09 -1.77
C GLY A 143 9.87 5.57 -2.04
N ILE A 144 10.96 5.14 -2.69
CA ILE A 144 11.28 3.73 -2.94
C ILE A 144 11.59 3.03 -1.61
N GLU A 145 12.44 3.61 -0.76
CA GLU A 145 12.78 3.08 0.57
C GLU A 145 11.54 2.93 1.46
N MET A 146 10.58 3.84 1.36
CA MET A 146 9.29 3.78 2.06
C MET A 146 8.30 2.76 1.46
N GLY A 147 8.67 2.02 0.41
CA GLY A 147 7.82 1.01 -0.24
C GLY A 147 6.66 1.56 -1.07
N LEU A 148 6.66 2.85 -1.42
CA LEU A 148 5.53 3.50 -2.11
C LEU A 148 5.47 3.24 -3.61
N ASP A 149 6.53 2.64 -4.16
CA ASP A 149 6.60 2.12 -5.54
C ASP A 149 6.01 0.70 -5.66
N GLN A 150 5.75 0.03 -4.53
CA GLN A 150 5.05 -1.26 -4.55
C GLN A 150 3.57 -1.02 -4.86
N LYS A 151 3.18 -1.13 -6.14
CA LYS A 151 1.78 -1.36 -6.54
C LYS A 151 1.38 -2.76 -6.09
N GLY A 152 1.13 -2.96 -4.80
CA GLY A 152 0.58 -4.19 -4.26
C GLY A 152 -0.90 -4.32 -4.63
N GLN A 153 -1.21 -4.66 -5.88
CA GLN A 153 -2.52 -5.25 -6.18
C GLN A 153 -2.50 -6.68 -5.65
N GLN A 154 -3.10 -6.91 -4.49
CA GLN A 154 -3.50 -8.25 -4.09
C GLN A 154 -4.86 -8.54 -4.73
N ILE A 155 -4.85 -9.29 -5.83
CA ILE A 155 -6.07 -9.84 -6.41
C ILE A 155 -6.33 -11.16 -5.68
N VAL A 156 -7.40 -11.21 -4.89
CA VAL A 156 -7.87 -12.45 -4.26
C VAL A 156 -9.04 -12.96 -5.11
N THR A 157 -8.79 -14.03 -5.87
CA THR A 157 -9.85 -14.74 -6.60
C THR A 157 -10.33 -15.89 -5.72
N VAL A 158 -11.61 -15.87 -5.34
CA VAL A 158 -12.27 -16.97 -4.62
C VAL A 158 -13.15 -17.71 -5.61
N GLU A 159 -12.82 -18.96 -5.90
CA GLU A 159 -13.65 -19.85 -6.71
C GLU A 159 -14.27 -20.93 -5.81
N GLY A 160 -15.60 -21.10 -5.88
CA GLY A 160 -16.26 -22.33 -5.47
C GLY A 160 -16.62 -22.55 -3.99
N SER A 161 -16.76 -21.52 -3.13
CA SER A 161 -17.36 -21.71 -1.79
C SER A 161 -17.97 -20.42 -1.22
N SER A 162 -19.05 -20.55 -0.43
CA SER A 162 -19.82 -19.46 0.19
C SER A 162 -19.21 -18.90 1.48
N ASP A 163 -18.16 -19.53 2.03
CA ASP A 163 -17.73 -19.31 3.41
C ASP A 163 -16.22 -19.05 3.56
N VAL A 164 -15.68 -18.12 2.77
CA VAL A 164 -14.26 -17.72 2.84
C VAL A 164 -14.08 -16.45 3.67
N GLN A 165 -13.21 -16.51 4.68
CA GLN A 165 -12.69 -15.31 5.35
C GLN A 165 -11.37 -14.86 4.69
N ILE A 166 -11.35 -13.62 4.21
CA ILE A 166 -10.13 -12.94 3.76
C ILE A 166 -9.73 -11.96 4.85
N VAL A 167 -8.53 -12.11 5.41
CA VAL A 167 -7.99 -11.18 6.41
C VAL A 167 -6.65 -10.64 5.91
N ALA A 168 -6.53 -9.32 5.86
CA ALA A 168 -5.33 -8.63 5.37
C ALA A 168 -4.74 -7.74 6.47
N ALA A 169 -3.42 -7.82 6.65
CA ALA A 169 -2.64 -6.94 7.53
C ALA A 169 -1.58 -6.19 6.72
N SER A 170 -1.20 -5.01 7.20
CA SER A 170 -0.09 -4.23 6.67
C SER A 170 0.83 -3.77 7.82
N GLY A 171 2.12 -3.57 7.50
CA GLY A 171 3.12 -3.15 8.48
C GLY A 171 3.45 -4.24 9.51
N SER A 172 3.54 -3.86 10.78
CA SER A 172 3.95 -4.72 11.91
C SER A 172 2.82 -5.51 12.58
N ALA A 173 1.67 -5.65 11.91
CA ALA A 173 0.46 -6.20 12.53
C ALA A 173 0.46 -7.74 12.58
N SER A 174 -0.03 -8.31 13.67
CA SER A 174 -0.29 -9.74 13.82
C SER A 174 -1.79 -10.02 13.75
N ILE A 175 -2.21 -10.93 12.88
CA ILE A 175 -3.60 -11.41 12.78
C ILE A 175 -3.70 -12.80 13.39
N THR A 176 -4.74 -13.04 14.18
CA THR A 176 -5.19 -14.38 14.59
C THR A 176 -6.63 -14.55 14.15
N GLY A 177 -6.87 -15.42 13.17
CA GLY A 177 -8.21 -15.81 12.74
C GLY A 177 -8.65 -17.09 13.45
N ASN A 178 -9.88 -17.11 13.96
CA ASN A 178 -10.48 -18.29 14.56
C ASN A 178 -11.87 -18.51 13.95
N GLN A 179 -12.02 -19.56 13.12
CA GLN A 179 -13.29 -19.94 12.51
C GLN A 179 -13.83 -21.14 13.26
N SER A 180 -14.93 -20.96 13.97
CA SER A 180 -15.63 -22.04 14.66
C SER A 180 -16.94 -22.35 13.93
N PHE A 181 -17.12 -23.61 13.55
CA PHE A 181 -18.38 -24.11 13.02
C PHE A 181 -19.41 -24.26 14.15
N VAL A 182 -20.59 -23.64 14.02
CA VAL A 182 -21.70 -23.82 14.97
C VAL A 182 -22.66 -24.85 14.37
N SER A 183 -22.50 -26.12 14.73
CA SER A 183 -23.29 -27.25 14.25
C SER A 183 -24.53 -27.52 15.11
N SER A 184 -25.47 -26.57 15.17
CA SER A 184 -26.84 -26.92 15.56
C SER A 184 -27.74 -26.75 14.34
N ASN A 185 -28.04 -27.86 13.67
CA ASN A 185 -29.05 -27.91 12.61
C ASN A 185 -30.29 -28.64 13.15
N PRO A 186 -31.35 -27.92 13.55
CA PRO A 186 -32.57 -28.54 14.08
C PRO A 186 -33.22 -29.53 13.11
N GLU A 187 -33.01 -29.36 11.80
CA GLU A 187 -33.56 -30.25 10.78
C GLU A 187 -32.90 -31.64 10.83
N ILE A 188 -31.57 -31.71 10.97
CA ILE A 188 -30.88 -33.01 11.07
C ILE A 188 -31.20 -33.73 12.38
N GLU A 189 -31.35 -32.98 13.48
CA GLU A 189 -31.75 -33.54 14.76
C GLU A 189 -33.14 -34.19 14.68
N ASN A 190 -34.07 -33.56 13.97
CA ASN A 190 -35.41 -34.11 13.73
C ASN A 190 -35.38 -35.37 12.85
N GLU A 191 -34.52 -35.42 11.84
CA GLU A 191 -34.38 -36.58 10.96
C GLU A 191 -33.78 -37.78 11.69
N ILE A 192 -32.74 -37.55 12.49
CA ILE A 192 -32.13 -38.59 13.33
C ILE A 192 -33.13 -39.08 14.39
N ALA A 193 -33.91 -38.19 14.99
CA ALA A 193 -34.98 -38.56 15.92
C ALA A 193 -36.07 -39.41 15.23
N ALA A 194 -36.43 -39.11 13.98
CA ALA A 194 -37.39 -39.90 13.22
C ALA A 194 -36.89 -41.34 12.95
N LEU A 195 -35.60 -41.52 12.68
CA LEU A 195 -35.00 -42.86 12.58
C LEU A 195 -35.09 -43.63 13.90
N ARG A 196 -34.90 -42.94 15.03
CA ARG A 196 -35.04 -43.51 16.38
C ARG A 196 -36.45 -44.02 16.63
N GLU A 197 -37.47 -43.25 16.24
CA GLU A 197 -38.87 -43.65 16.38
C GLU A 197 -39.21 -44.85 15.49
N ILE A 198 -38.72 -44.89 14.25
CA ILE A 198 -38.91 -46.06 13.37
C ILE A 198 -38.25 -47.29 14.00
N ALA A 199 -37.06 -47.16 14.59
CA ALA A 199 -36.37 -48.26 15.25
C ALA A 199 -37.20 -48.90 16.38
N MET A 200 -38.02 -48.12 17.09
CA MET A 200 -38.90 -48.63 18.15
C MET A 200 -39.96 -49.62 17.64
N SER A 201 -40.31 -49.54 16.35
CA SER A 201 -41.31 -50.40 15.69
C SER A 201 -40.72 -51.68 15.08
N LEU A 202 -39.40 -51.84 15.10
CA LEU A 202 -38.72 -53.01 14.55
C LEU A 202 -38.74 -54.21 15.52
N ALA A 203 -38.47 -55.40 14.98
CA ALA A 203 -38.25 -56.59 15.78
C ALA A 203 -37.03 -56.39 16.71
N GLU A 204 -37.05 -57.00 17.90
CA GLU A 204 -36.00 -56.83 18.92
C GLU A 204 -34.59 -57.21 18.41
N GLU A 205 -34.51 -58.16 17.46
CA GLU A 205 -33.26 -58.58 16.81
C GLU A 205 -32.58 -57.44 16.01
N ASP A 206 -33.38 -56.57 15.38
CA ASP A 206 -32.91 -55.49 14.50
C ASP A 206 -32.84 -54.13 15.23
N LYS A 207 -33.71 -53.93 16.23
CA LYS A 207 -33.88 -52.69 16.98
C LYS A 207 -32.60 -52.23 17.67
N GLY A 208 -31.87 -53.13 18.34
CA GLY A 208 -30.63 -52.78 19.04
C GLY A 208 -29.54 -52.25 18.12
N MET A 209 -29.41 -52.84 16.93
CA MET A 209 -28.43 -52.42 15.93
C MET A 209 -28.77 -51.04 15.38
N VAL A 210 -30.04 -50.79 15.02
CA VAL A 210 -30.45 -49.49 14.48
C VAL A 210 -30.27 -48.38 15.51
N LEU A 211 -30.64 -48.60 16.78
CA LEU A 211 -30.50 -47.59 17.83
C LEU A 211 -29.04 -47.22 18.11
N TYR A 212 -28.13 -48.20 18.10
CA TYR A 212 -26.71 -47.93 18.23
C TYR A 212 -26.20 -47.02 17.11
N ASN A 213 -26.56 -47.32 15.86
CA ASN A 213 -26.10 -46.53 14.71
C ASN A 213 -26.78 -45.14 14.65
N VAL A 214 -28.02 -45.01 15.13
CA VAL A 214 -28.68 -43.71 15.34
C VAL A 214 -27.90 -42.86 16.36
N GLN A 215 -27.47 -43.44 17.49
CA GLN A 215 -26.65 -42.73 18.47
C GLN A 215 -25.32 -42.26 17.87
N VAL A 216 -24.66 -43.12 17.06
CA VAL A 216 -23.44 -42.71 16.34
C VAL A 216 -23.70 -41.46 15.49
N LEU A 217 -24.81 -41.41 14.74
CA LEU A 217 -25.18 -40.24 13.94
C LEU A 217 -25.43 -38.99 14.79
N GLU A 218 -26.09 -39.13 15.95
CA GLU A 218 -26.31 -38.03 16.91
C GLU A 218 -24.97 -37.44 17.40
N GLU A 219 -24.00 -38.29 17.72
CA GLU A 219 -22.67 -37.88 18.16
C GLU A 219 -21.88 -37.22 17.03
N GLN A 220 -21.93 -37.77 15.81
CA GLN A 220 -21.27 -37.18 14.65
C GLN A 220 -21.84 -35.81 14.30
N ALA A 221 -23.17 -35.64 14.34
CA ALA A 221 -23.83 -34.37 14.07
C ALA A 221 -23.42 -33.26 15.05
N LYS A 222 -23.15 -33.60 16.32
CA LYS A 222 -22.72 -32.66 17.37
C LYS A 222 -21.22 -32.38 17.40
N SER A 223 -20.42 -33.22 16.75
CA SER A 223 -18.95 -33.17 16.86
C SER A 223 -18.29 -31.99 16.15
N GLY A 224 -18.97 -31.36 15.18
CA GLY A 224 -18.39 -30.36 14.27
C GLY A 224 -17.33 -30.90 13.30
N HIS A 225 -16.84 -32.12 13.51
CA HIS A 225 -15.85 -32.83 12.70
C HIS A 225 -16.26 -34.30 12.54
N PRO A 226 -17.35 -34.57 11.81
CA PRO A 226 -17.82 -35.93 11.62
C PRO A 226 -16.74 -36.76 10.90
N VAL A 227 -16.74 -38.07 11.14
CA VAL A 227 -15.81 -39.03 10.55
C VAL A 227 -16.53 -39.81 9.45
N LYS A 228 -16.07 -39.67 8.20
CA LYS A 228 -16.69 -40.27 7.01
C LYS A 228 -16.97 -41.77 7.17
N ALA A 229 -15.98 -42.50 7.68
CA ALA A 229 -16.10 -43.93 7.89
C ALA A 229 -17.19 -44.27 8.93
N ALA A 230 -17.32 -43.48 10.00
CA ALA A 230 -18.33 -43.71 11.04
C ALA A 230 -19.74 -43.43 10.53
N VAL A 231 -19.93 -42.31 9.81
CA VAL A 231 -21.23 -41.94 9.21
C VAL A 231 -21.65 -42.96 8.15
N ALA A 232 -20.75 -43.31 7.21
CA ALA A 232 -21.06 -44.28 6.16
C ALA A 232 -21.39 -45.67 6.72
N THR A 233 -20.67 -46.10 7.76
CA THR A 233 -20.95 -47.38 8.44
C THR A 233 -22.32 -47.36 9.11
N ALA A 234 -22.64 -46.28 9.83
CA ALA A 234 -23.93 -46.15 10.51
C ALA A 234 -25.11 -46.12 9.53
N LEU A 235 -25.02 -45.29 8.48
CA LEU A 235 -26.05 -45.21 7.44
C LEU A 235 -26.20 -46.52 6.67
N GLY A 236 -25.09 -47.19 6.35
CA GLY A 236 -25.11 -48.49 5.68
C GLY A 236 -25.81 -49.57 6.51
N ALA A 237 -25.57 -49.60 7.82
CA ALA A 237 -26.21 -50.53 8.74
C ALA A 237 -27.72 -50.27 8.86
N ILE A 238 -28.12 -48.99 9.02
CA ILE A 238 -29.52 -48.56 9.08
C ILE A 238 -30.24 -48.87 7.76
N LYS A 239 -29.61 -48.60 6.62
CA LYS A 239 -30.15 -48.87 5.27
C LYS A 239 -30.40 -50.36 5.04
N LYS A 240 -29.49 -51.22 5.51
CA LYS A 240 -29.62 -52.68 5.39
C LYS A 240 -30.87 -53.20 6.09
N VAL A 241 -31.10 -52.79 7.34
CA VAL A 241 -32.30 -53.20 8.10
C VAL A 241 -33.56 -52.49 7.60
N GLY A 242 -33.46 -51.19 7.32
CA GLY A 242 -34.54 -50.39 6.78
C GLY A 242 -35.10 -50.94 5.47
N SER A 243 -34.25 -51.49 4.60
CA SER A 243 -34.68 -52.07 3.31
C SER A 243 -35.61 -53.28 3.44
N ALA A 244 -35.64 -53.94 4.60
CA ALA A 244 -36.46 -55.12 4.87
C ALA A 244 -37.72 -54.81 5.72
N CYS A 245 -37.91 -53.58 6.21
CA CYS A 245 -39.02 -53.22 7.08
C CYS A 245 -40.24 -52.64 6.32
N ALA A 246 -41.41 -52.62 6.98
CA ALA A 246 -42.64 -52.06 6.40
C ALA A 246 -42.53 -50.55 6.05
N SER A 247 -41.64 -49.83 6.74
CA SER A 247 -41.37 -48.39 6.54
C SER A 247 -40.16 -48.13 5.65
N SER A 248 -39.76 -49.08 4.81
CA SER A 248 -38.52 -49.03 4.02
C SER A 248 -38.35 -47.76 3.19
N ALA A 249 -39.41 -47.28 2.53
CA ALA A 249 -39.36 -46.04 1.77
C ALA A 249 -39.04 -44.80 2.63
N GLN A 250 -39.59 -44.74 3.86
CA GLN A 250 -39.35 -43.65 4.79
C GLN A 250 -37.92 -43.68 5.34
N VAL A 251 -37.41 -44.88 5.68
CA VAL A 251 -36.04 -45.05 6.17
C VAL A 251 -35.03 -44.67 5.10
N LEU A 252 -35.23 -45.09 3.85
CA LEU A 252 -34.35 -44.72 2.74
C LEU A 252 -34.32 -43.21 2.52
N ALA A 253 -35.49 -42.56 2.53
CA ALA A 253 -35.56 -41.11 2.37
C ALA A 253 -34.89 -40.34 3.52
N LEU A 254 -34.97 -40.84 4.75
CA LEU A 254 -34.27 -40.27 5.90
C LEU A 254 -32.75 -40.47 5.80
N VAL A 255 -32.32 -41.67 5.40
CA VAL A 255 -30.89 -41.98 5.17
C VAL A 255 -30.30 -41.07 4.11
N ASP A 256 -31.00 -40.87 2.99
CA ASP A 256 -30.50 -40.02 1.89
C ASP A 256 -30.36 -38.55 2.32
N ARG A 257 -31.32 -38.00 3.09
CA ARG A 257 -31.22 -36.62 3.61
C ARG A 257 -30.12 -36.45 4.66
N ILE A 258 -29.94 -37.45 5.53
CA ILE A 258 -28.85 -37.44 6.50
C ILE A 258 -27.49 -37.55 5.80
N GLU A 259 -27.39 -38.36 4.75
CA GLU A 259 -26.19 -38.47 3.91
C GLU A 259 -25.87 -37.13 3.21
N GLU A 260 -26.89 -36.46 2.66
CA GLU A 260 -26.76 -35.13 2.05
C GLU A 260 -26.25 -34.10 3.05
N PHE A 261 -26.78 -34.09 4.29
CA PHE A 261 -26.31 -33.21 5.35
C PHE A 261 -24.83 -33.42 5.69
N PHE A 262 -24.36 -34.67 5.75
CA PHE A 262 -22.96 -34.97 6.06
C PHE A 262 -22.01 -34.79 4.86
N SER A 263 -22.52 -34.72 3.63
CA SER A 263 -21.71 -34.62 2.42
C SER A 263 -20.71 -33.44 2.38
N PRO A 264 -21.01 -32.23 2.90
CA PRO A 264 -20.07 -31.10 2.83
C PRO A 264 -18.89 -31.22 3.82
N PHE A 265 -18.94 -32.17 4.76
CA PHE A 265 -17.87 -32.39 5.72
C PHE A 265 -16.75 -33.32 5.18
N PHE A 266 -16.91 -33.91 3.99
CA PHE A 266 -16.09 -34.99 3.44
C PHE A 266 -15.62 -34.78 2.00
#